data_AF-A0A519VZ88-F1
#
_entry.id   AF-A0A519VZ88-F1
#
_cell.length_a   1.000
_cell.length_b   1.000
_cell.length_c   1.000
_cell.angle_alpha   90.00
_cell.angle_beta   90.00
_cell.angle_gamma   90.00
#
_symmetry.space_group_name_H-M   'P 1'
#
loop_
_entity.id
_entity.type
_entity.pdbx_description
1 polymer ?
#
loop_
_entity_poly.entity_id
_entity_poly.type
_entity_poly.pdbx_seq_one_letter_code
_entity_poly.pdbx_strand_id
1 'polypeptide(L)'
;RYIGDDVFATVPPLIASLTDHPQFAKQALFLGENTLNKRSVNAKKVTDHHAILTTGIKAGSLSKDHQAIYDMVAGRMLEAFHQECLKEVTKITIQSGITFMANGTVIRSAGWRSVFNDVEDDKKDEDNPALPKVKKGEALPIVNKALLEKQTKPKAMYNEASLLKSLETCGKEIEDEELRYAMKDSGLGTPATRAAIIETLLTREYIIREKRNLVPTAKGLAVYEIVKEKRIAQAELTGAWEKRLEEIRSGGTSVQEFKTEIIDYTRSITQELLTDGAAISSQLAAPATV
;
A
#
# COMPACT_ATOMS: atom_id res chain seq x y z
N ARG A 1 7.57 -0.70 -8.92
CA ARG A 1 6.94 -0.24 -10.19
C ARG A 1 8.08 0.06 -11.12
N TYR A 2 8.13 -0.65 -12.24
CA TYR A 2 9.32 -0.81 -13.07
C TYR A 2 9.29 0.15 -14.25
N ILE A 3 10.43 0.30 -14.92
CA ILE A 3 10.57 0.96 -16.21
C ILE A 3 11.30 0.04 -17.19
N GLY A 4 11.10 0.24 -18.49
CA GLY A 4 11.85 -0.43 -19.54
C GLY A 4 13.24 0.18 -19.74
N ASP A 5 14.10 -0.51 -20.50
CA ASP A 5 15.44 -0.02 -20.84
C ASP A 5 15.40 1.26 -21.70
N ASP A 6 14.38 1.39 -22.55
CA ASP A 6 14.08 2.56 -23.37
C ASP A 6 13.76 3.80 -22.51
N VAL A 7 12.91 3.63 -21.49
CA VAL A 7 12.59 4.68 -20.52
C VAL A 7 13.80 4.98 -19.63
N PHE A 8 14.58 3.96 -19.25
CA PHE A 8 15.79 4.18 -18.45
C PHE A 8 16.81 5.06 -19.17
N ALA A 9 16.90 4.98 -20.50
CA ALA A 9 17.79 5.84 -21.29
C ALA A 9 17.45 7.34 -21.16
N THR A 10 16.22 7.70 -20.76
CA THR A 10 15.80 9.10 -20.56
C THR A 10 15.99 9.58 -19.12
N VAL A 11 16.28 8.70 -18.17
CA VAL A 11 16.43 9.03 -16.75
C VAL A 11 17.57 10.01 -16.46
N PRO A 12 18.77 9.92 -17.04
CA PRO A 12 19.85 10.85 -16.71
C PRO A 12 19.50 12.33 -17.01
N PRO A 13 18.91 12.68 -18.17
CA PRO A 13 18.34 14.02 -18.39
C PRO A 13 17.29 14.45 -17.34
N LEU A 14 16.41 13.53 -16.91
CA LEU A 14 15.41 13.83 -15.88
C LEU A 14 16.05 14.17 -14.53
N ILE A 15 17.09 13.43 -14.14
CA ILE A 15 17.88 13.71 -12.93
C ILE A 15 18.57 15.07 -13.08
N ALA A 16 19.19 15.35 -14.23
CA ALA A 16 19.87 16.63 -14.48
C ALA A 16 18.92 17.83 -14.35
N SER A 17 17.64 17.66 -14.74
CA SER A 17 16.60 18.70 -14.60
C SER A 17 16.26 19.06 -13.15
N LEU A 18 16.71 18.28 -12.17
CA LEU A 18 16.50 18.50 -10.74
C LEU A 18 17.71 19.12 -10.02
N THR A 19 18.76 19.49 -10.75
CA THR A 19 20.00 20.07 -10.16
C THR A 19 19.82 21.49 -9.61
N ASP A 20 18.75 22.18 -9.99
CA ASP A 20 18.33 23.48 -9.43
C ASP A 20 17.14 23.35 -8.47
N HIS A 21 16.70 22.13 -8.17
CA HIS A 21 15.57 21.87 -7.28
C HIS A 21 15.93 22.24 -5.83
N PRO A 22 15.13 23.06 -5.12
CA PRO A 22 15.48 23.56 -3.78
C PRO A 22 15.83 22.47 -2.77
N GLN A 23 15.14 21.33 -2.83
CA GLN A 23 15.35 20.21 -1.89
C GLN A 23 16.31 19.14 -2.42
N PHE A 24 16.39 18.95 -3.74
CA PHE A 24 16.97 17.74 -4.33
C PHE A 24 18.23 17.99 -5.17
N ALA A 25 18.64 19.25 -5.34
CA ALA A 25 19.80 19.64 -6.14
C ALA A 25 21.06 18.82 -5.83
N LYS A 26 21.40 18.67 -4.54
CA LYS A 26 22.61 17.96 -4.11
C LYS A 26 22.61 16.49 -4.54
N GLN A 27 21.49 15.82 -4.39
CA GLN A 27 21.35 14.39 -4.69
C GLN A 27 21.22 14.17 -6.20
N ALA A 28 20.58 15.09 -6.93
CA ALA A 28 20.58 15.09 -8.38
C ALA A 28 21.99 15.23 -8.96
N LEU A 29 22.80 16.16 -8.44
CA LEU A 29 24.22 16.31 -8.80
C LEU A 29 25.03 15.04 -8.52
N PHE A 30 24.89 14.49 -7.30
CA PHE A 30 25.55 13.24 -6.93
C PHE A 30 25.21 12.10 -7.91
N LEU A 31 23.94 11.93 -8.29
CA LEU A 31 23.53 10.90 -9.22
C LEU A 31 24.00 11.14 -10.66
N GLY A 32 24.20 12.41 -11.07
CA GLY A 32 24.79 12.73 -12.37
C GLY A 32 26.25 12.27 -12.52
N GLU A 33 26.98 12.16 -11.41
CA GLU A 33 28.40 11.77 -11.38
C GLU A 33 28.63 10.29 -11.02
N ASN A 34 27.57 9.56 -10.66
CA ASN A 34 27.65 8.20 -10.15
C ASN A 34 26.81 7.22 -10.97
N THR A 35 27.15 5.93 -10.90
CA THR A 35 26.39 4.89 -11.61
C THR A 35 25.00 4.75 -10.99
N LEU A 36 23.95 4.86 -11.81
CA LEU A 36 22.57 4.74 -11.33
C LEU A 36 22.20 3.28 -10.99
N ASN A 37 21.40 3.11 -9.94
CA ASN A 37 20.80 1.83 -9.57
C ASN A 37 19.77 1.39 -10.61
N LYS A 38 19.84 0.12 -11.06
CA LYS A 38 18.95 -0.44 -12.09
C LYS A 38 17.91 -1.44 -11.57
N ARG A 39 17.71 -1.56 -10.25
CA ARG A 39 16.76 -2.51 -9.66
C ARG A 39 15.33 -2.37 -10.20
N SER A 40 14.93 -1.14 -10.54
CA SER A 40 13.62 -0.83 -11.09
C SER A 40 13.55 -0.92 -12.63
N VAL A 41 14.67 -1.20 -13.30
CA VAL A 41 14.76 -1.33 -14.76
C VAL A 41 14.55 -2.81 -15.12
N ASN A 42 13.34 -3.13 -15.57
CA ASN A 42 12.97 -4.50 -15.92
C ASN A 42 11.77 -4.48 -16.87
N ALA A 43 12.02 -4.53 -18.18
CA ALA A 43 10.97 -4.51 -19.20
C ALA A 43 9.94 -5.64 -19.03
N LYS A 44 10.33 -6.82 -18.52
CA LYS A 44 9.41 -7.95 -18.30
C LYS A 44 8.40 -7.70 -17.18
N LYS A 45 8.65 -6.71 -16.33
CA LYS A 45 7.77 -6.32 -15.22
C LYS A 45 7.04 -5.00 -15.47
N VAL A 46 7.17 -4.44 -16.66
CA VAL A 46 6.34 -3.34 -17.14
C VAL A 46 5.06 -3.98 -17.71
N THR A 47 3.91 -3.50 -17.27
CA THR A 47 2.59 -3.90 -17.77
C THR A 47 2.12 -2.85 -18.78
N ASP A 48 0.85 -2.43 -18.75
CA ASP A 48 0.30 -1.41 -19.65
C ASP A 48 1.02 -0.05 -19.53
N HIS A 49 1.55 0.25 -18.33
CA HIS A 49 2.22 1.51 -18.04
C HIS A 49 3.50 1.28 -17.21
N HIS A 50 4.50 2.12 -17.43
CA HIS A 50 5.69 2.16 -16.59
C HIS A 50 5.44 2.99 -15.31
N ALA A 51 6.41 2.97 -14.38
CA ALA A 51 6.35 3.79 -13.17
C ALA A 51 6.27 5.29 -13.50
N ILE A 52 5.54 6.06 -12.69
CA ILE A 52 5.44 7.52 -12.84
C ILE A 52 6.81 8.15 -12.57
N LEU A 53 7.29 8.93 -13.54
CA LEU A 53 8.52 9.72 -13.47
C LEU A 53 8.19 11.19 -13.75
N THR A 54 9.15 12.09 -13.50
CA THR A 54 9.07 13.45 -14.03
C THR A 54 9.22 13.43 -15.56
N THR A 55 8.72 14.46 -16.25
CA THR A 55 8.69 14.51 -17.73
C THR A 55 9.85 15.31 -18.33
N GLY A 56 10.74 15.89 -17.51
CA GLY A 56 11.88 16.72 -17.95
C GLY A 56 11.50 18.15 -18.30
N ILE A 57 10.21 18.46 -18.36
CA ILE A 57 9.71 19.84 -18.45
C ILE A 57 9.83 20.47 -17.07
N LYS A 58 10.53 21.61 -16.99
CA LYS A 58 10.67 22.35 -15.74
C LYS A 58 9.29 22.77 -15.24
N ALA A 59 9.00 22.44 -13.99
CA ALA A 59 7.76 22.86 -13.36
C ALA A 59 7.68 24.40 -13.34
N GLY A 60 6.55 24.94 -13.78
CA GLY A 60 6.25 26.36 -13.63
C GLY A 60 5.86 26.70 -12.19
N SER A 61 5.13 27.80 -11.99
CA SER A 61 4.55 28.11 -10.69
C SER A 61 3.41 27.13 -10.35
N LEU A 62 3.69 26.14 -9.51
CA LEU A 62 2.71 25.19 -9.00
C LEU A 62 2.02 25.73 -7.74
N SER A 63 0.77 25.31 -7.52
CA SER A 63 0.13 25.46 -6.22
C SER A 63 0.86 24.60 -5.18
N LYS A 64 0.64 24.85 -3.89
CA LYS A 64 1.27 24.08 -2.81
C LYS A 64 1.02 22.58 -2.94
N ASP A 65 -0.21 22.18 -3.26
CA ASP A 65 -0.58 20.77 -3.38
C ASP A 65 0.05 20.13 -4.63
N HIS A 66 0.05 20.83 -5.77
CA HIS A 66 0.71 20.33 -6.98
C HIS A 66 2.23 20.23 -6.80
N GLN A 67 2.84 21.18 -6.09
CA GLN A 67 4.26 21.13 -5.75
C GLN A 67 4.57 19.93 -4.86
N ALA A 68 3.76 19.68 -3.82
CA ALA A 68 3.96 18.55 -2.92
C ALA A 68 3.89 17.19 -3.66
N ILE A 69 2.96 17.04 -4.60
CA ILE A 69 2.87 15.82 -5.43
C ILE A 69 4.06 15.72 -6.39
N TYR A 70 4.47 16.82 -7.02
CA TYR A 70 5.65 16.86 -7.88
C TYR A 70 6.92 16.47 -7.12
N ASP A 71 7.15 17.05 -5.94
CA ASP A 71 8.30 16.77 -5.08
C ASP A 71 8.32 15.32 -4.62
N MET A 72 7.15 14.75 -4.31
CA MET A 72 7.02 13.33 -3.97
C MET A 72 7.44 12.43 -5.13
N VAL A 73 7.01 12.74 -6.37
CA VAL A 73 7.40 11.98 -7.57
C VAL A 73 8.89 12.15 -7.87
N ALA A 74 9.39 13.39 -7.85
CA ALA A 74 10.79 13.72 -8.14
C ALA A 74 11.75 13.07 -7.12
N GLY A 75 11.47 13.21 -5.82
CA GLY A 75 12.27 12.59 -4.77
C GLY A 75 12.22 11.06 -4.86
N ARG A 76 11.04 10.45 -5.05
CA ARG A 76 10.93 8.99 -5.21
C ARG A 76 11.66 8.46 -6.45
N MET A 77 11.69 9.24 -7.54
CA MET A 77 12.49 8.94 -8.71
C MET A 77 13.99 8.91 -8.34
N LEU A 78 14.49 9.95 -7.67
CA LEU A 78 15.90 10.01 -7.24
C LEU A 78 16.25 8.84 -6.33
N GLU A 79 15.41 8.50 -5.34
CA GLU A 79 15.60 7.34 -4.45
C GLU A 79 15.74 6.03 -5.24
N ALA A 80 14.92 5.83 -6.28
CA ALA A 80 14.90 4.60 -7.06
C ALA A 80 16.19 4.37 -7.87
N PHE A 81 16.89 5.44 -8.23
CA PHE A 81 18.15 5.40 -8.98
C PHE A 81 19.38 5.65 -8.10
N HIS A 82 19.17 5.91 -6.81
CA HIS A 82 20.24 6.09 -5.85
C HIS A 82 20.82 4.76 -5.35
N GLN A 83 22.02 4.85 -4.80
CA GLN A 83 22.69 3.73 -4.16
C GLN A 83 21.96 3.22 -2.93
N GLU A 84 22.23 1.97 -2.60
CA GLU A 84 21.64 1.30 -1.45
C GLU A 84 22.02 1.97 -0.13
N CYS A 85 21.10 1.95 0.83
CA CYS A 85 21.43 2.25 2.22
C CYS A 85 22.18 1.04 2.81
N LEU A 86 23.41 1.27 3.25
CA LEU A 86 24.20 0.25 3.93
C LEU A 86 24.00 0.38 5.44
N LYS A 87 23.50 -0.70 6.05
CA LYS A 87 23.29 -0.81 7.50
C LYS A 87 24.12 -1.94 8.08
N GLU A 88 24.65 -1.72 9.27
CA GLU A 88 25.26 -2.73 10.11
C GLU A 88 24.26 -3.13 11.19
N VAL A 89 23.86 -4.41 11.19
CA VAL A 89 22.92 -4.95 12.18
C VAL A 89 23.69 -5.82 13.16
N THR A 90 23.69 -5.42 14.43
CA THR A 90 24.28 -6.17 15.54
C THR A 90 23.20 -6.94 16.28
N LYS A 91 23.44 -8.23 16.49
CA LYS A 91 22.55 -9.12 17.25
C LYS A 91 23.32 -9.74 18.40
N ILE A 92 22.92 -9.46 19.63
CA ILE A 92 23.52 -10.04 20.84
C ILE A 92 22.51 -10.99 21.46
N THR A 93 22.91 -12.26 21.59
CA THR A 93 22.13 -13.29 22.31
C THR A 93 22.71 -13.46 23.70
N ILE A 94 21.89 -13.32 24.73
CA ILE A 94 22.30 -13.35 26.14
C ILE A 94 21.62 -14.54 26.81
N GLN A 95 22.41 -15.36 27.53
CA GLN A 95 21.90 -16.49 28.31
C GLN A 95 21.89 -16.12 29.80
N SER A 96 20.70 -16.15 30.40
CA SER A 96 20.51 -15.90 31.84
C SER A 96 19.35 -16.75 32.36
N GLY A 97 19.52 -18.08 32.34
CA GLY A 97 18.46 -19.06 32.61
C GLY A 97 17.47 -19.25 31.45
N ILE A 98 17.12 -18.14 30.78
CA ILE A 98 16.44 -18.13 29.47
C ILE A 98 17.26 -17.30 28.46
N THR A 99 16.88 -17.40 27.19
CA THR A 99 17.51 -16.64 26.10
C THR A 99 16.87 -15.27 25.93
N PHE A 100 17.69 -14.23 25.99
CA PHE A 100 17.34 -12.86 25.62
C PHE A 100 18.06 -12.46 24.33
N MET A 101 17.51 -11.46 23.63
CA MET A 101 18.04 -10.98 22.37
C MET A 101 17.98 -9.46 22.32
N ALA A 102 19.11 -8.82 22.03
CA ALA A 102 19.22 -7.41 21.73
C ALA A 102 19.60 -7.24 20.26
N ASN A 103 18.93 -6.32 19.57
CA ASN A 103 19.25 -5.93 18.19
C ASN A 103 19.63 -4.45 18.18
N GLY A 104 20.61 -4.09 17.36
CA GLY A 104 21.01 -2.71 17.13
C GLY A 104 21.36 -2.50 15.68
N THR A 105 21.10 -1.31 15.17
CA THR A 105 21.29 -0.97 13.77
C THR A 105 22.10 0.32 13.67
N VAL A 106 23.12 0.32 12.80
CA VAL A 106 23.93 1.50 12.51
C VAL A 106 23.93 1.75 11.00
N ILE A 107 23.51 2.93 10.56
CA ILE A 107 23.60 3.33 9.15
C ILE A 107 25.06 3.68 8.85
N ARG A 108 25.70 2.90 7.96
CA ARG A 108 27.07 3.14 7.47
C ARG A 108 27.08 4.06 6.26
N SER A 109 26.07 3.94 5.40
CA SER A 109 25.82 4.84 4.28
C SER A 109 24.31 5.00 4.11
N ALA A 110 23.83 6.24 4.05
CA ALA A 110 22.41 6.52 3.93
C ALA A 110 21.84 6.11 2.55
N GLY A 111 22.67 6.14 1.50
CA GLY A 111 22.21 5.84 0.14
C GLY A 111 20.96 6.65 -0.22
N TRP A 112 19.96 5.97 -0.77
CA TRP A 112 18.67 6.56 -1.17
C TRP A 112 17.97 7.34 -0.05
N ARG A 113 18.16 6.99 1.23
CA ARG A 113 17.56 7.71 2.36
C ARG A 113 18.02 9.17 2.45
N SER A 114 19.18 9.48 1.87
CA SER A 114 19.70 10.85 1.84
C SER A 114 18.86 11.81 0.98
N VAL A 115 17.96 11.32 0.13
CA VAL A 115 17.13 12.16 -0.75
C VAL A 115 16.16 13.02 0.05
N PHE A 116 15.38 12.42 0.96
CA PHE A 116 14.49 13.16 1.84
C PHE A 116 15.13 13.51 3.19
N ASN A 117 16.21 12.84 3.59
CA ASN A 117 16.77 12.90 4.95
C ASN A 117 15.66 12.75 6.00
N ASP A 118 14.78 11.78 5.77
CA ASP A 118 13.53 11.65 6.52
C ASP A 118 13.80 11.23 7.96
N VAL A 119 13.68 12.21 8.86
CA VAL A 119 13.94 12.06 10.30
C VAL A 119 13.00 11.02 10.94
N GLU A 120 11.85 10.73 10.34
CA GLU A 120 10.94 9.68 10.83
C GLU A 120 11.48 8.26 10.59
N ASP A 121 12.24 8.06 9.52
CA ASP A 121 12.89 6.79 9.24
C ASP A 121 14.14 6.56 10.11
N ASP A 122 14.75 7.65 10.58
CA ASP A 122 15.77 7.63 11.65
C ASP A 122 15.15 7.30 13.01
N LYS A 123 13.94 7.82 13.34
CA LYS A 123 13.21 7.46 14.57
C LYS A 123 12.84 5.97 14.66
N LYS A 124 12.57 5.29 13.55
CA LYS A 124 12.38 3.82 13.55
C LYS A 124 13.67 3.07 13.83
N ASP A 125 14.81 3.62 13.44
CA ASP A 125 16.12 3.06 13.77
C ASP A 125 16.55 3.44 15.20
N GLU A 126 16.03 4.53 15.81
CA GLU A 126 16.20 4.83 17.25
C GLU A 126 15.66 3.73 18.17
N ASP A 127 14.63 2.97 17.74
CA ASP A 127 14.15 1.78 18.46
C ASP A 127 15.19 0.63 18.50
N ASN A 128 16.23 0.68 17.65
CA ASN A 128 17.35 -0.26 17.62
C ASN A 128 18.69 0.51 17.68
N PRO A 129 19.02 1.14 18.82
CA PRO A 129 20.22 1.95 18.94
C PRO A 129 21.48 1.10 18.75
N ALA A 130 22.60 1.78 18.46
CA ALA A 130 23.90 1.14 18.40
C ALA A 130 24.17 0.36 19.70
N LEU A 131 24.46 -0.93 19.58
CA LEU A 131 24.77 -1.78 20.73
C LEU A 131 26.25 -1.66 21.11
N PRO A 132 26.59 -1.85 22.41
CA PRO A 132 27.98 -1.92 22.84
C PRO A 132 28.67 -3.12 22.21
N LYS A 133 29.99 -3.00 22.00
CA LYS A 133 30.83 -4.13 21.58
C LYS A 133 30.97 -5.10 22.74
N VAL A 134 30.64 -6.36 22.50
CA VAL A 134 30.78 -7.47 23.45
C VAL A 134 31.54 -8.62 22.82
N LYS A 135 32.14 -9.49 23.63
CA LYS A 135 32.81 -10.72 23.18
C LYS A 135 31.96 -11.95 23.51
N LYS A 136 32.08 -12.99 22.68
CA LYS A 136 31.46 -14.27 22.99
C LYS A 136 32.05 -14.83 24.29
N GLY A 137 31.18 -15.25 25.21
CA GLY A 137 31.57 -15.77 26.52
C GLY A 137 31.82 -14.69 27.58
N GLU A 138 31.66 -13.41 27.25
CA GLU A 138 31.72 -12.33 28.21
C GLU A 138 30.56 -12.40 29.21
N ALA A 139 30.88 -12.32 30.50
CA ALA A 139 29.89 -12.26 31.57
C ALA A 139 29.47 -10.80 31.80
N LEU A 140 28.19 -10.49 31.56
CA LEU A 140 27.63 -9.15 31.73
C LEU A 140 26.82 -9.08 33.03
N PRO A 141 26.97 -8.03 33.85
CA PRO A 141 26.20 -7.88 35.08
C PRO A 141 24.73 -7.52 34.78
N ILE A 142 23.81 -8.12 35.54
CA ILE A 142 22.39 -7.76 35.50
C ILE A 142 22.18 -6.57 36.43
N VAL A 143 22.03 -5.37 35.87
CA VAL A 143 21.84 -4.13 36.63
C VAL A 143 20.39 -3.87 37.04
N ASN A 144 19.43 -4.36 36.25
CA ASN A 144 18.00 -4.20 36.50
C ASN A 144 17.22 -5.37 35.88
N LYS A 145 16.07 -5.71 36.46
CA LYS A 145 15.07 -6.64 35.92
C LYS A 145 13.68 -6.06 36.15
N ALA A 146 12.85 -6.08 35.12
CA ALA A 146 11.47 -5.61 35.20
C ALA A 146 10.54 -6.61 34.52
N LEU A 147 9.38 -6.83 35.13
CA LEU A 147 8.26 -7.51 34.49
C LEU A 147 7.39 -6.43 33.85
N LEU A 148 7.29 -6.43 32.52
CA LEU A 148 6.47 -5.47 31.79
C LEU A 148 5.12 -6.08 31.48
N GLU A 149 4.09 -5.61 32.16
CA GLU A 149 2.71 -5.92 31.80
C GLU A 149 2.30 -5.08 30.58
N LYS A 150 1.82 -5.78 29.54
CA LYS A 150 1.35 -5.15 28.30
C LYS A 150 -0.05 -5.65 28.01
N GLN A 151 -0.89 -4.77 27.48
CA GLN A 151 -2.21 -5.11 26.96
C GLN A 151 -2.19 -5.06 25.44
N THR A 152 -2.91 -5.99 24.81
CA THR A 152 -3.16 -5.94 23.36
C THR A 152 -4.01 -4.72 23.05
N LYS A 153 -3.76 -4.11 21.89
CA LYS A 153 -4.59 -3.01 21.38
C LYS A 153 -5.54 -3.57 20.33
N PRO A 154 -6.78 -3.06 20.25
CA PRO A 154 -7.67 -3.40 19.14
C PRO A 154 -7.04 -2.95 17.82
N LYS A 155 -7.47 -3.58 16.71
CA LYS A 155 -7.06 -3.17 15.37
C LYS A 155 -7.42 -1.69 15.17
N ALA A 156 -6.49 -0.94 14.55
CA ALA A 156 -6.76 0.45 14.22
C ALA A 156 -7.88 0.54 13.18
N MET A 157 -8.72 1.56 13.29
CA MET A 157 -9.71 1.89 12.27
C MET A 157 -9.01 2.22 10.94
N TYR A 158 -9.69 1.95 9.83
CA TYR A 158 -9.21 2.36 8.53
C TYR A 158 -9.17 3.88 8.41
N ASN A 159 -8.09 4.40 7.86
CA ASN A 159 -8.02 5.68 7.16
C ASN A 159 -7.93 5.43 5.64
N GLU A 160 -7.98 6.48 4.82
CA GLU A 160 -7.92 6.37 3.35
C GLU A 160 -6.71 5.57 2.87
N ALA A 161 -5.51 5.85 3.39
CA ALA A 161 -4.29 5.14 2.98
C ALA A 161 -4.35 3.65 3.32
N SER A 162 -4.79 3.29 4.53
CA SER A 162 -4.93 1.91 4.96
C SER A 162 -6.08 1.16 4.25
N LEU A 163 -7.15 1.87 3.88
CA LEU A 163 -8.25 1.28 3.11
C LEU A 163 -7.81 1.04 1.65
N LEU A 164 -7.13 2.01 1.02
CA LEU A 164 -6.52 1.83 -0.30
C LEU A 164 -5.54 0.65 -0.32
N LYS A 165 -4.71 0.52 0.73
CA LYS A 165 -3.82 -0.62 0.94
C LYS A 165 -4.61 -1.93 1.04
N SER A 166 -5.71 -1.93 1.80
CA SER A 166 -6.56 -3.10 1.96
C SER A 166 -7.21 -3.50 0.63
N LEU A 167 -7.70 -2.55 -0.16
CA LEU A 167 -8.24 -2.80 -1.51
C LEU A 167 -7.16 -3.35 -2.46
N GLU A 168 -5.90 -2.90 -2.32
CA GLU A 168 -4.78 -3.46 -3.09
C GLU A 168 -4.47 -4.90 -2.71
N THR A 169 -4.61 -5.28 -1.44
CA THR A 169 -4.11 -6.55 -0.92
C THR A 169 -5.19 -7.52 -0.42
N CYS A 170 -6.47 -7.22 -0.61
CA CYS A 170 -7.59 -8.03 -0.12
C CYS A 170 -7.55 -9.49 -0.61
N GLY A 171 -6.99 -9.74 -1.80
CA GLY A 171 -6.83 -11.08 -2.33
C GLY A 171 -5.92 -11.99 -1.50
N LYS A 172 -5.07 -11.43 -0.60
CA LYS A 172 -4.14 -12.22 0.22
C LYS A 172 -4.83 -13.13 1.23
N GLU A 173 -6.05 -12.79 1.63
CA GLU A 173 -6.82 -13.55 2.62
C GLU A 173 -7.69 -14.64 1.97
N ILE A 174 -7.71 -14.72 0.64
CA ILE A 174 -8.43 -15.76 -0.11
C ILE A 174 -7.70 -17.10 0.05
N GLU A 175 -8.44 -18.13 0.45
CA GLU A 175 -7.92 -19.49 0.66
C GLU A 175 -7.57 -20.19 -0.66
N ASP A 176 -8.38 -19.98 -1.70
CA ASP A 176 -8.15 -20.54 -3.03
C ASP A 176 -6.91 -19.92 -3.70
N GLU A 177 -5.94 -20.76 -4.03
CA GLU A 177 -4.65 -20.34 -4.58
C GLU A 177 -4.80 -19.66 -5.95
N GLU A 178 -5.70 -20.16 -6.81
CA GLU A 178 -5.88 -19.63 -8.16
C GLU A 178 -6.54 -18.25 -8.13
N LEU A 179 -7.57 -18.07 -7.30
CA LEU A 179 -8.23 -16.78 -7.11
C LEU A 179 -7.30 -15.77 -6.44
N ARG A 180 -6.53 -16.20 -5.43
CA ARG A 180 -5.50 -15.37 -4.82
C ARG A 180 -4.46 -14.91 -5.83
N TYR A 181 -4.02 -15.81 -6.71
CA TYR A 181 -3.08 -15.47 -7.77
C TYR A 181 -3.69 -14.46 -8.76
N ALA A 182 -4.94 -14.67 -9.18
CA ALA A 182 -5.66 -13.75 -10.08
C ALA A 182 -5.81 -12.33 -9.47
N MET A 183 -6.01 -12.23 -8.15
CA MET A 183 -6.14 -10.94 -7.45
C MET A 183 -4.82 -10.30 -7.02
N LYS A 184 -3.68 -10.98 -7.19
CA LYS A 184 -2.40 -10.56 -6.61
C LYS A 184 -1.95 -9.17 -7.06
N ASP A 185 -2.17 -8.84 -8.33
CA ASP A 185 -1.72 -7.58 -8.93
C ASP A 185 -2.87 -6.56 -9.04
N SER A 186 -4.12 -7.02 -9.15
CA SER A 186 -5.30 -6.17 -9.35
C SER A 186 -6.02 -5.78 -8.06
N GLY A 187 -6.03 -6.62 -7.02
CA GLY A 187 -6.85 -6.39 -5.82
C GLY A 187 -8.34 -6.15 -6.15
N LEU A 188 -9.03 -5.39 -5.30
CA LEU A 188 -10.37 -4.86 -5.58
C LEU A 188 -10.27 -3.51 -6.28
N GLY A 189 -10.67 -3.47 -7.55
CA GLY A 189 -10.58 -2.29 -8.42
C GLY A 189 -9.14 -1.95 -8.82
N THR A 190 -8.98 -1.17 -9.88
CA THR A 190 -7.66 -0.79 -10.41
C THR A 190 -7.08 0.42 -9.65
N PRO A 191 -5.77 0.68 -9.74
CA PRO A 191 -5.15 1.84 -9.10
C PRO A 191 -5.84 3.18 -9.41
N ALA A 192 -6.45 3.31 -10.59
CA ALA A 192 -7.17 4.52 -11.02
C ALA A 192 -8.56 4.67 -10.41
N THR A 193 -9.21 3.58 -9.98
CA THR A 193 -10.63 3.62 -9.54
C THR A 193 -10.82 3.55 -8.03
N ARG A 194 -9.83 3.05 -7.27
CA ARG A 194 -9.97 2.86 -5.82
C ARG A 194 -10.27 4.15 -5.04
N ALA A 195 -9.63 5.27 -5.41
CA ALA A 195 -9.91 6.55 -4.78
C ALA A 195 -11.36 6.99 -5.03
N ALA A 196 -11.86 6.82 -6.27
CA ALA A 196 -13.24 7.12 -6.62
C ALA A 196 -14.26 6.21 -5.90
N ILE A 197 -13.91 4.95 -5.61
CA ILE A 197 -14.75 4.05 -4.79
C ILE A 197 -14.91 4.64 -3.37
N ILE A 198 -13.83 5.07 -2.74
CA ILE A 198 -13.86 5.68 -1.40
C ILE A 198 -14.70 6.97 -1.41
N GLU A 199 -14.50 7.84 -2.41
CA GLU A 199 -15.32 9.06 -2.57
C GLU A 199 -16.80 8.75 -2.81
N THR A 200 -17.11 7.66 -3.52
CA THR A 200 -18.50 7.22 -3.72
C THR A 200 -19.15 6.79 -2.41
N LEU A 201 -18.43 6.05 -1.56
CA LEU A 201 -18.93 5.65 -0.23
C LEU A 201 -19.20 6.85 0.68
N LEU A 202 -18.34 7.88 0.60
CA LEU A 202 -18.51 9.15 1.33
C LEU A 202 -19.69 9.94 0.79
N THR A 203 -19.79 10.11 -0.53
CA THR A 203 -20.87 10.85 -1.20
C THR A 203 -22.24 10.22 -0.94
N ARG A 204 -22.29 8.88 -0.84
CA ARG A 204 -23.51 8.14 -0.49
C ARG A 204 -23.78 8.06 1.01
N GLU A 205 -22.91 8.64 1.83
CA GLU A 205 -22.99 8.68 3.29
C GLU A 205 -23.00 7.29 3.93
N TYR A 206 -22.31 6.31 3.33
CA TYR A 206 -22.09 5.00 3.95
C TYR A 206 -20.96 5.05 4.97
N ILE A 207 -19.99 5.93 4.73
CA ILE A 207 -18.89 6.22 5.64
C ILE A 207 -18.72 7.74 5.79
N ILE A 208 -18.10 8.16 6.87
CA ILE A 208 -17.72 9.56 7.13
C ILE A 208 -16.26 9.66 7.54
N ARG A 209 -15.68 10.85 7.36
CA ARG A 209 -14.35 11.19 7.86
C ARG A 209 -14.45 11.70 9.29
N GLU A 210 -13.94 10.93 10.24
CA GLU A 210 -13.74 11.38 11.62
C GLU A 210 -12.25 11.58 11.88
N LYS A 211 -11.82 12.85 11.86
CA LYS A 211 -10.40 13.21 11.82
C LYS A 211 -9.71 12.52 10.62
N ARG A 212 -8.85 11.54 10.89
CA ARG A 212 -8.16 10.75 9.87
C ARG A 212 -8.83 9.42 9.56
N ASN A 213 -9.83 9.00 10.35
CA ASN A 213 -10.43 7.68 10.23
C ASN A 213 -11.67 7.74 9.33
N LEU A 214 -11.92 6.64 8.63
CA LEU A 214 -13.16 6.35 7.93
C LEU A 214 -14.03 5.49 8.85
N VAL A 215 -15.21 6.01 9.18
CA VAL A 215 -16.13 5.37 10.14
C VAL A 215 -17.45 5.11 9.43
N PRO A 216 -18.05 3.91 9.56
CA PRO A 216 -19.34 3.63 8.95
C PRO A 216 -20.45 4.42 9.64
N THR A 217 -21.40 4.92 8.85
CA THR A 217 -22.61 5.56 9.37
C THR A 217 -23.66 4.50 9.72
N ALA A 218 -24.74 4.90 10.39
CA ALA A 218 -25.90 4.01 10.59
C ALA A 218 -26.45 3.47 9.26
N LYS A 219 -26.47 4.30 8.21
CA LYS A 219 -26.87 3.92 6.85
C LYS A 219 -25.90 2.91 6.24
N GLY A 220 -24.59 3.12 6.39
CA GLY A 220 -23.58 2.19 5.90
C GLY A 220 -23.62 0.84 6.61
N LEU A 221 -23.80 0.84 7.94
CA LEU A 221 -23.98 -0.38 8.72
C LEU A 221 -25.26 -1.12 8.32
N ALA A 222 -26.38 -0.41 8.14
CA ALA A 222 -27.61 -1.03 7.64
C ALA A 222 -27.38 -1.71 6.29
N VAL A 223 -26.74 -1.03 5.32
CA VAL A 223 -26.40 -1.65 4.03
C VAL A 223 -25.48 -2.86 4.20
N TYR A 224 -24.45 -2.74 5.03
CA TYR A 224 -23.51 -3.83 5.31
C TYR A 224 -24.22 -5.07 5.87
N GLU A 225 -25.09 -4.91 6.87
CA GLU A 225 -25.81 -6.03 7.49
C GLU A 225 -26.67 -6.81 6.49
N ILE A 226 -27.18 -6.14 5.45
CA ILE A 226 -27.99 -6.76 4.40
C ILE A 226 -27.14 -7.62 3.47
N VAL A 227 -25.93 -7.14 3.15
CA VAL A 227 -25.11 -7.74 2.07
C VAL A 227 -23.96 -8.61 2.58
N LYS A 228 -23.56 -8.51 3.86
CA LYS A 228 -22.31 -9.10 4.37
C LYS A 228 -22.19 -10.61 4.18
N GLU A 229 -23.30 -11.35 4.28
CA GLU A 229 -23.33 -12.81 4.08
C GLU A 229 -23.53 -13.20 2.61
N LYS A 230 -23.76 -12.22 1.73
CA LYS A 230 -24.03 -12.46 0.31
C LYS A 230 -22.75 -12.47 -0.49
N ARG A 231 -22.76 -13.22 -1.59
CA ARG A 231 -21.63 -13.31 -2.53
C ARG A 231 -21.16 -11.95 -3.06
N ILE A 232 -22.05 -10.96 -3.17
CA ILE A 232 -21.71 -9.61 -3.66
C ILE A 232 -20.77 -8.83 -2.72
N ALA A 233 -20.71 -9.19 -1.44
CA ALA A 233 -19.82 -8.58 -0.46
C ALA A 233 -18.48 -9.32 -0.31
N GLN A 234 -18.31 -10.46 -0.98
CA GLN A 234 -17.13 -11.31 -0.87
C GLN A 234 -16.09 -10.95 -1.96
N ALA A 235 -14.83 -10.77 -1.57
CA ALA A 235 -13.76 -10.37 -2.49
C ALA A 235 -13.49 -11.44 -3.56
N GLU A 236 -13.73 -12.71 -3.22
CA GLU A 236 -13.64 -13.89 -4.07
C GLU A 236 -14.48 -13.77 -5.34
N LEU A 237 -15.66 -13.14 -5.26
CA LEU A 237 -16.50 -12.92 -6.44
C LEU A 237 -15.80 -12.01 -7.44
N THR A 238 -15.17 -10.94 -6.96
CA THR A 238 -14.42 -10.03 -7.84
C THR A 238 -13.18 -10.72 -8.38
N GLY A 239 -12.48 -11.52 -7.57
CA GLY A 239 -11.35 -12.32 -8.03
C GLY A 239 -11.71 -13.29 -9.15
N ALA A 240 -12.87 -13.94 -9.06
CA ALA A 240 -13.37 -14.82 -10.11
C ALA A 240 -13.66 -14.05 -11.41
N TRP A 241 -14.20 -12.83 -11.33
CA TRP A 241 -14.42 -11.99 -12.51
C TRP A 241 -13.13 -11.49 -13.14
N GLU A 242 -12.14 -11.04 -12.34
CA GLU A 242 -10.82 -10.64 -12.85
C GLU A 242 -10.13 -11.82 -13.56
N LYS A 243 -10.22 -13.05 -13.01
CA LYS A 243 -9.73 -14.26 -13.68
C LYS A 243 -10.41 -14.49 -15.03
N ARG A 244 -11.74 -14.38 -15.11
CA ARG A 244 -12.48 -14.54 -16.38
C ARG A 244 -12.11 -13.45 -17.40
N LEU A 245 -11.94 -12.21 -16.96
CA LEU A 245 -11.51 -11.11 -17.83
C LEU A 245 -10.11 -11.36 -18.41
N GLU A 246 -9.21 -11.94 -17.62
CA GLU A 246 -7.88 -12.36 -18.07
C GLU A 246 -7.94 -13.51 -19.10
N GLU A 247 -8.78 -14.52 -18.85
CA GLU A 247 -9.00 -15.63 -19.78
C GLU A 247 -9.57 -15.12 -21.12
N ILE A 248 -10.48 -14.15 -21.09
CA ILE A 248 -10.98 -13.49 -22.29
C ILE A 248 -9.85 -12.73 -23.01
N ARG A 249 -9.03 -11.96 -22.28
CA ARG A 249 -7.92 -11.20 -22.85
C ARG A 249 -6.89 -12.10 -23.54
N SER A 250 -6.62 -13.26 -22.95
CA SER A 250 -5.71 -14.27 -23.49
C SER A 250 -6.31 -15.16 -24.58
N GLY A 251 -7.60 -15.00 -24.90
CA GLY A 251 -8.30 -15.72 -25.96
C GLY A 251 -8.85 -17.10 -25.55
N GLY A 252 -8.91 -17.39 -24.25
CA GLY A 252 -9.33 -18.69 -23.70
C GLY A 252 -10.82 -18.85 -23.41
N THR A 253 -11.65 -17.80 -23.47
CA THR A 253 -13.10 -17.87 -23.15
C THR A 253 -13.93 -16.88 -23.97
N SER A 254 -15.21 -17.21 -24.21
CA SER A 254 -16.14 -16.36 -24.95
C SER A 254 -16.63 -15.18 -24.12
N VAL A 255 -16.56 -13.97 -24.70
CA VAL A 255 -17.17 -12.76 -24.14
C VAL A 255 -18.69 -12.94 -23.92
N GLN A 256 -19.36 -13.72 -24.78
CA GLN A 256 -20.82 -13.91 -24.68
C GLN A 256 -21.19 -14.82 -23.51
N GLU A 257 -20.38 -15.84 -23.22
CA GLU A 257 -20.58 -16.71 -22.07
C GLU A 257 -20.43 -15.90 -20.78
N PHE A 258 -19.35 -15.13 -20.65
CA PHE A 258 -19.15 -14.27 -19.49
C PHE A 258 -20.27 -13.23 -19.30
N LYS A 259 -20.76 -12.62 -20.38
CA LYS A 259 -21.92 -11.71 -20.32
C LYS A 259 -23.17 -12.41 -19.79
N THR A 260 -23.43 -13.64 -20.25
CA THR A 260 -24.59 -14.42 -19.82
C THR A 260 -24.50 -14.73 -18.33
N GLU A 261 -23.32 -15.16 -17.85
CA GLU A 261 -23.06 -15.40 -16.43
C GLU A 261 -23.32 -14.16 -15.55
N ILE A 262 -22.87 -12.98 -15.99
CA ILE A 262 -23.11 -11.72 -15.28
C ILE A 262 -24.60 -11.36 -15.24
N ILE A 263 -25.33 -11.55 -16.34
CA ILE A 263 -26.77 -11.28 -16.42
C ILE A 263 -27.54 -12.21 -15.46
N ASP A 264 -27.22 -13.50 -15.47
CA ASP A 264 -27.90 -14.48 -14.62
C ASP A 264 -27.59 -14.25 -13.14
N TYR A 265 -26.33 -13.94 -12.80
CA TYR A 265 -25.97 -13.54 -11.45
C TYR A 265 -26.71 -12.27 -11.00
N THR A 266 -26.76 -11.24 -11.86
CA THR A 266 -27.46 -9.98 -11.58
C THR A 266 -28.95 -10.23 -11.31
N ARG A 267 -29.60 -11.09 -12.10
CA ARG A 267 -31.00 -11.47 -11.90
C ARG A 267 -31.19 -12.17 -10.53
N SER A 268 -30.33 -13.12 -10.22
CA SER A 268 -30.37 -13.88 -8.96
C SER A 268 -30.22 -12.99 -7.74
N ILE A 269 -29.14 -12.18 -7.68
CA ILE A 269 -28.85 -11.33 -6.52
C ILE A 269 -29.90 -10.23 -6.36
N THR A 270 -30.48 -9.72 -7.45
CA THR A 270 -31.57 -8.73 -7.37
C THR A 270 -32.81 -9.34 -6.72
N GLN A 271 -33.16 -10.58 -7.08
CA GLN A 271 -34.31 -11.27 -6.49
C GLN A 271 -34.10 -11.56 -4.99
N GLU A 272 -32.88 -11.97 -4.62
CA GLU A 272 -32.47 -12.17 -3.23
C GLU A 272 -32.61 -10.87 -2.42
N LEU A 273 -32.02 -9.77 -2.92
CA LEU A 273 -32.08 -8.47 -2.27
C LEU A 273 -33.49 -7.88 -2.19
N LEU A 274 -34.38 -8.15 -3.16
CA LEU A 274 -35.78 -7.72 -3.09
C LEU A 274 -36.55 -8.47 -2.00
N THR A 275 -36.25 -9.77 -1.84
CA THR A 275 -36.86 -10.61 -0.81
C THR A 275 -36.45 -10.12 0.59
N ASP A 276 -35.16 -9.81 0.77
CA ASP A 276 -34.65 -9.28 2.04
C ASP A 276 -35.09 -7.83 2.26
N GLY A 277 -35.08 -7.00 1.21
CA GLY A 277 -35.48 -5.60 1.24
C GLY A 277 -36.92 -5.40 1.73
N ALA A 278 -37.82 -6.32 1.39
CA ALA A 278 -39.19 -6.35 1.92
C ALA A 278 -39.24 -6.57 3.44
N ALA A 279 -38.28 -7.33 4.00
CA ALA A 279 -38.13 -7.54 5.44
C ALA A 279 -37.41 -6.39 6.17
N ILE A 280 -36.74 -5.49 5.43
CA ILE A 280 -35.95 -4.37 5.98
C ILE A 280 -36.73 -3.05 5.97
N SER A 281 -37.57 -2.80 4.95
CA SER A 281 -38.47 -1.63 4.94
C SER A 281 -39.40 -1.62 6.16
N SER A 282 -39.75 -2.79 6.70
CA SER A 282 -40.51 -2.92 7.94
C SER A 282 -39.68 -2.61 9.20
N GLN A 283 -38.36 -2.78 9.17
CA GLN A 283 -37.44 -2.46 10.27
C GLN A 283 -37.01 -0.99 10.29
N LEU A 284 -36.84 -0.35 9.12
CA LEU A 284 -36.51 1.08 9.01
C LEU A 284 -37.72 2.01 9.24
N ALA A 285 -38.95 1.50 9.11
CA ALA A 285 -40.18 2.25 9.36
C ALA A 285 -40.62 2.27 10.84
N ALA A 286 -40.01 1.46 11.71
CA ALA A 286 -40.26 1.52 13.14
C ALA A 286 -39.50 2.72 13.73
N PRO A 287 -40.17 3.68 14.41
CA PRO A 287 -39.47 4.78 15.05
C PRO A 287 -38.53 4.21 16.12
N ALA A 288 -37.29 4.70 16.15
CA ALA A 288 -36.38 4.43 17.24
C ALA A 288 -37.07 4.83 18.56
N THR A 289 -37.48 3.84 19.34
CA THR A 289 -38.01 4.06 20.68
C THR A 289 -36.82 4.44 21.56
N VAL A 290 -36.91 5.62 22.15
CA VAL A 290 -35.96 6.20 23.11
C VAL A 290 -35.93 5.37 24.39
#